data_AF-A0A6A4H0K4-F1
#
_entry.id   AF-A0A6A4H0K4-F1
#
_cell.length_a   1.000
_cell.length_b   1.000
_cell.length_c   1.000
_cell.angle_alpha   90.00
_cell.angle_beta   90.00
_cell.angle_gamma   90.00
#
_symmetry.space_group_name_H-M   'P 1'
#
loop_
_entity.id
_entity.type
_entity.pdbx_description
1 polymer ?
#
loop_
_entity_poly.entity_id
_entity_poly.type
_entity_poly.pdbx_seq_one_letter_code
_entity_poly.pdbx_strand_id
1 'polypeptide(L)'
;MSEHGFSETSSLLTATATSTSTIPGLGSTSGKAIKRLGSVVVYGVDAILIRRRLAQIEGVLTHKRLEKLTKESPKDLYNDLLELSRPLYSLSLCTRAFRLVMGEIGGMEFEHLAAAIVNWDVSLSYDLLKAVMFCLQSEGDLDGSSTNSTFPAQYYAAGLDAYKTRLPYGSEDLSKSDLCVAFLMFMGLVISSSRRPSFSKLVAVELDLVTFMAQIYPGLVEPKTPLSREPLRAKLVLRVLLKKLDPVNDYLPVTRLNKILSLTTTDIASPSSNELSTTSESDLLASIRLNIAYLQNAMAQAEVVLGQGPNYHSRDLRHSHLKSILELSR
;
A
#
# COMPACT_ATOMS: atom_id res chain seq x y z
N MET A 1 46.57 0.63 -36.74
CA MET A 1 46.51 1.99 -37.29
C MET A 1 45.05 2.44 -37.37
N SER A 2 44.56 3.11 -36.33
CA SER A 2 43.72 4.32 -36.39
C SER A 2 43.35 4.68 -34.95
N GLU A 3 43.93 5.79 -34.51
CA GLU A 3 43.79 6.43 -33.20
C GLU A 3 42.61 7.40 -33.20
N HIS A 4 42.32 7.91 -31.98
CA HIS A 4 41.47 9.07 -31.63
C HIS A 4 39.98 8.81 -31.38
N GLY A 5 39.36 9.37 -30.33
CA GLY A 5 39.88 10.32 -29.34
C GLY A 5 38.94 10.44 -28.14
N PHE A 6 39.53 10.46 -26.95
CA PHE A 6 38.86 10.82 -25.71
C PHE A 6 38.89 12.35 -25.57
N SER A 7 37.72 12.96 -25.42
CA SER A 7 37.59 14.37 -25.07
C SER A 7 37.34 14.46 -23.57
N GLU A 8 38.41 14.69 -22.82
CA GLU A 8 38.36 15.01 -21.39
C GLU A 8 38.13 16.51 -21.22
N THR A 9 36.89 16.91 -20.94
CA THR A 9 36.56 18.28 -20.51
C THR A 9 36.74 18.38 -19.00
N SER A 10 37.97 18.69 -18.58
CA SER A 10 38.28 19.14 -17.23
C SER A 10 37.68 20.54 -16.99
N SER A 11 36.57 20.62 -16.28
CA SER A 11 36.05 21.89 -15.76
C SER A 11 36.82 22.27 -14.49
N LEU A 12 37.76 23.19 -14.67
CA LEU A 12 38.53 23.80 -13.60
C LEU A 12 37.57 24.70 -12.78
N LEU A 13 37.06 24.17 -11.67
CA LEU A 13 36.27 24.92 -10.71
C LEU A 13 37.16 25.97 -10.06
N THR A 14 37.01 27.22 -10.50
CA THR A 14 37.50 28.41 -9.80
C THR A 14 36.83 28.46 -8.42
N ALA A 15 37.49 27.88 -7.42
CA ALA A 15 37.15 28.08 -6.02
C ALA A 15 37.50 29.52 -5.65
N THR A 16 36.53 30.44 -5.75
CA THR A 16 36.62 31.75 -5.11
C THR A 16 36.60 31.53 -3.60
N ALA A 17 37.79 31.36 -3.02
CA ALA A 17 37.98 31.38 -1.57
C ALA A 17 37.85 32.84 -1.09
N THR A 18 36.61 33.30 -0.92
CA THR A 18 36.31 34.50 -0.13
C THR A 18 36.53 34.17 1.34
N SER A 19 37.78 34.33 1.79
CA SER A 19 38.14 34.39 3.21
C SER A 19 37.48 35.60 3.85
N THR A 20 36.21 35.46 4.22
CA THR A 20 35.46 36.47 4.96
C THR A 20 35.72 36.25 6.44
N SER A 21 36.88 36.77 6.90
CA SER A 21 37.20 36.84 8.33
C SER A 21 36.25 37.82 9.01
N THR A 22 35.12 37.31 9.51
CA THR A 22 34.24 38.07 10.39
C THR A 22 34.74 37.87 11.82
N ILE A 23 35.43 38.89 12.36
CA ILE A 23 35.70 38.98 13.79
C ILE A 23 34.35 38.90 14.49
N PRO A 24 34.08 37.89 15.35
CA PRO A 24 32.80 37.75 16.02
C PRO A 24 32.58 38.96 16.94
N GLY A 25 31.79 39.92 16.49
CA GLY A 25 31.35 41.02 17.36
C GLY A 25 30.58 40.45 18.55
N LEU A 26 30.57 41.18 19.67
CA LEU A 26 29.88 40.80 20.91
C LEU A 26 28.38 40.50 20.70
N GLY A 27 27.76 41.00 19.62
CA GLY A 27 26.38 40.69 19.22
C GLY A 27 26.18 39.39 18.42
N SER A 28 27.24 38.67 18.04
CA SER A 28 27.12 37.43 17.25
C SER A 28 26.61 36.25 18.07
N THR A 29 26.85 36.23 19.37
CA THR A 29 26.38 35.18 20.29
C THR A 29 24.90 35.36 20.64
N SER A 30 24.46 36.60 20.90
CA SER A 30 23.05 36.91 21.17
C SER A 30 22.17 36.70 19.94
N GLY A 31 22.62 37.08 18.74
CA GLY A 31 21.91 36.81 17.49
C GLY A 31 21.74 35.31 17.22
N LYS A 32 22.75 34.48 17.52
CA LYS A 32 22.65 33.02 17.44
C LYS A 32 21.65 32.46 18.46
N ALA A 33 21.62 32.98 19.68
CA ALA A 33 20.68 32.54 20.71
C ALA A 33 19.23 32.86 20.34
N ILE A 34 18.95 34.10 19.88
CA ILE A 34 17.62 34.52 19.43
C ILE A 34 17.17 33.69 18.23
N LYS A 35 18.06 33.47 17.24
CA LYS A 35 17.74 32.61 16.08
C LYS A 35 17.38 31.19 16.50
N ARG A 36 18.14 30.59 17.41
CA ARG A 36 17.87 29.24 17.93
C ARG A 36 16.53 29.19 18.67
N LEU A 37 16.24 30.18 19.52
CA LEU A 37 14.96 30.26 20.23
C LEU A 37 13.78 30.41 19.26
N GLY A 38 13.90 31.30 18.28
CA GLY A 38 12.88 31.49 17.25
C GLY A 38 12.60 30.21 16.45
N SER A 39 13.66 29.48 16.05
CA SER A 39 13.50 28.19 15.38
C SER A 39 12.77 27.17 16.25
N VAL A 40 13.13 27.05 17.53
CA VAL A 40 12.47 26.11 18.46
C VAL A 40 10.99 26.42 18.64
N VAL A 41 10.61 27.70 18.75
CA VAL A 41 9.21 28.11 18.87
C VAL A 41 8.42 27.77 17.62
N VAL A 42 8.94 28.08 16.42
CA VAL A 42 8.27 27.77 15.14
C VAL A 42 8.06 26.26 15.00
N TYR A 43 9.11 25.46 15.18
CA TYR A 43 9.00 24.00 15.10
C TYR A 43 8.06 23.43 16.19
N GLY A 44 8.01 24.04 17.36
CA GLY A 44 7.11 23.65 18.44
C GLY A 44 5.63 23.86 18.08
N VAL A 45 5.29 25.02 17.52
CA VAL A 45 3.93 25.34 17.10
C VAL A 45 3.50 24.45 15.94
N ASP A 46 4.36 24.25 14.94
CA ASP A 46 4.08 23.36 13.81
C ASP A 46 3.83 21.92 14.28
N ALA A 47 4.66 21.42 15.20
CA ALA A 47 4.49 20.07 15.76
C ALA A 47 3.14 19.92 16.49
N ILE A 48 2.69 20.94 17.22
CA ILE A 48 1.38 20.93 17.90
C ILE A 48 0.24 20.92 16.89
N LEU A 49 0.30 21.78 15.87
CA LEU A 49 -0.73 21.87 14.83
C LEU A 49 -0.82 20.56 14.03
N ILE A 50 0.32 19.98 13.66
CA ILE A 50 0.38 18.69 12.96
C ILE A 50 -0.21 17.56 13.80
N ARG A 51 0.16 17.45 15.09
CA ARG A 51 -0.41 16.44 16.00
C ARG A 51 -1.92 16.61 16.16
N ARG A 52 -2.40 17.86 16.25
CA ARG A 52 -3.83 18.17 16.31
C ARG A 52 -4.54 17.73 15.03
N ARG A 53 -3.98 18.03 13.86
CA ARG A 53 -4.57 17.62 12.58
C ARG A 53 -4.62 16.10 12.45
N LEU A 54 -3.56 15.39 12.83
CA LEU A 54 -3.55 13.92 12.83
C LEU A 54 -4.60 13.33 13.77
N ALA A 55 -4.78 13.93 14.96
CA ALA A 55 -5.82 13.50 15.89
C ALA A 55 -7.24 13.74 15.36
N GLN A 56 -7.46 14.84 14.61
CA GLN A 56 -8.72 15.09 13.93
C GLN A 56 -8.98 14.05 12.84
N ILE A 57 -7.97 13.74 12.01
CA ILE A 57 -8.06 12.71 10.96
C ILE A 57 -8.41 11.36 11.58
N GLU A 58 -7.72 10.95 12.64
CA GLU A 58 -8.02 9.71 13.36
C GLU A 58 -9.43 9.70 13.95
N GLY A 59 -9.86 10.82 14.54
CA GLY A 59 -11.22 11.01 15.01
C GLY A 59 -12.24 10.77 13.89
N VAL A 60 -12.06 11.43 12.75
CA VAL A 60 -12.95 11.26 11.58
C VAL A 60 -12.94 9.84 11.06
N LEU A 61 -11.77 9.20 10.90
CA LEU A 61 -11.70 7.81 10.41
C LEU A 61 -12.34 6.81 11.38
N THR A 62 -12.25 7.06 12.68
CA THR A 62 -12.91 6.23 13.69
C THR A 62 -14.43 6.43 13.67
N HIS A 63 -14.90 7.67 13.51
CA HIS A 63 -16.33 8.02 13.57
C HIS A 63 -17.06 7.87 12.22
N LYS A 64 -16.35 7.85 11.09
CA LYS A 64 -16.94 7.62 9.76
C LYS A 64 -17.66 6.27 9.68
N ARG A 65 -17.33 5.33 10.57
CA ARG A 65 -18.05 4.07 10.75
C ARG A 65 -19.42 4.25 11.42
N LEU A 66 -19.61 5.34 12.16
CA LEU A 66 -20.80 5.59 12.97
C LEU A 66 -21.75 6.59 12.30
N GLU A 67 -21.25 7.65 11.64
CA GLU A 67 -22.12 8.70 11.07
C GLU A 67 -21.57 9.40 9.82
N LYS A 68 -22.48 9.65 8.86
CA LYS A 68 -22.25 10.27 7.54
C LYS A 68 -22.16 11.81 7.56
N LEU A 69 -21.72 12.42 8.67
CA LEU A 69 -22.03 13.82 8.99
C LEU A 69 -20.89 14.84 8.81
N THR A 70 -19.70 14.45 8.39
CA THR A 70 -18.59 15.40 8.22
C THR A 70 -18.70 16.20 6.92
N LYS A 71 -18.63 17.53 7.03
CA LYS A 71 -18.61 18.47 5.88
C LYS A 71 -17.27 18.51 5.13
N GLU A 72 -16.19 17.99 5.70
CA GLU A 72 -14.88 17.96 5.04
C GLU A 72 -14.89 17.01 3.85
N SER A 73 -14.23 17.41 2.77
CA SER A 73 -14.06 16.53 1.62
C SER A 73 -13.15 15.37 2.03
N PRO A 74 -13.55 14.09 1.80
CA PRO A 74 -12.72 12.96 2.18
C PRO A 74 -11.35 13.01 1.50
N LYS A 75 -11.26 13.65 0.33
CA LYS A 75 -10.02 13.80 -0.42
C LYS A 75 -8.95 14.58 0.35
N ASP A 76 -9.30 15.71 0.95
CA ASP A 76 -8.33 16.55 1.67
C ASP A 76 -7.81 15.84 2.92
N LEU A 77 -8.68 15.08 3.59
CA LEU A 77 -8.31 14.25 4.74
C LEU A 77 -7.27 13.20 4.38
N TYR A 78 -7.44 12.45 3.28
CA TYR A 78 -6.44 11.45 2.87
C TYR A 78 -5.18 12.10 2.31
N ASN A 79 -5.25 13.26 1.65
CA ASN A 79 -4.05 13.99 1.22
C ASN A 79 -3.20 14.41 2.43
N ASP A 80 -3.82 14.95 3.48
CA ASP A 80 -3.13 15.27 4.73
C ASP A 80 -2.56 14.02 5.38
N LEU A 81 -3.30 12.90 5.39
CA LEU A 81 -2.82 11.64 5.93
C LEU A 81 -1.57 11.12 5.18
N LEU A 82 -1.59 11.17 3.86
CA LEU A 82 -0.46 10.77 3.00
C LEU A 82 0.75 11.68 3.24
N GLU A 83 0.54 12.99 3.31
CA GLU A 83 1.58 13.94 3.63
C GLU A 83 2.22 13.61 5.00
N LEU A 84 1.41 13.39 6.04
CA LEU A 84 1.89 13.05 7.39
C LEU A 84 2.59 11.68 7.49
N SER A 85 2.40 10.81 6.50
CA SER A 85 3.11 9.52 6.41
C SER A 85 4.53 9.63 5.87
N ARG A 86 4.93 10.79 5.31
CA ARG A 86 6.26 10.99 4.71
C ARG A 86 7.38 10.92 5.76
N PRO A 87 8.58 10.44 5.39
CA PRO A 87 9.75 10.37 6.28
C PRO A 87 10.31 11.74 6.72
N LEU A 88 9.70 12.85 6.29
CA LEU A 88 10.09 14.21 6.68
C LEU A 88 9.59 14.59 8.08
N TYR A 89 8.58 13.89 8.60
CA TYR A 89 8.00 14.15 9.92
C TYR A 89 8.68 13.30 11.00
N SER A 90 8.41 13.61 12.28
CA SER A 90 8.92 12.79 13.38
C SER A 90 8.40 11.35 13.26
N LEU A 91 9.23 10.36 13.60
CA LEU A 91 8.87 8.94 13.54
C LEU A 91 7.52 8.61 14.21
N SER A 92 7.19 9.25 15.34
CA SER A 92 5.91 9.06 16.03
C SER A 92 4.71 9.47 15.17
N LEU A 93 4.81 10.59 14.45
CA LEU A 93 3.79 11.06 13.52
C LEU A 93 3.67 10.13 12.31
N CYS A 94 4.80 9.79 11.67
CA CYS A 94 4.81 8.88 10.53
C CYS A 94 4.20 7.52 10.91
N THR A 95 4.59 6.97 12.07
CA THR A 95 4.07 5.69 12.57
C THR A 95 2.55 5.77 12.75
N ARG A 96 2.04 6.81 13.40
CA ARG A 96 0.59 6.96 13.62
C ARG A 96 -0.18 7.16 12.31
N ALA A 97 0.34 7.95 11.37
CA ALA A 97 -0.26 8.11 10.04
C ALA A 97 -0.25 6.79 9.26
N PHE A 98 0.88 6.08 9.26
CA PHE A 98 1.02 4.78 8.59
C PHE A 98 0.09 3.71 9.18
N ARG A 99 -0.12 3.68 10.50
CA ARG A 99 -1.13 2.83 11.15
C ARG A 99 -2.53 3.08 10.60
N LEU A 100 -2.91 4.34 10.41
CA LEU A 100 -4.22 4.68 9.83
C LEU A 100 -4.31 4.20 8.38
N VAL A 101 -3.27 4.43 7.56
CA VAL A 101 -3.20 3.92 6.18
C VAL A 101 -3.36 2.39 6.15
N MET A 102 -2.57 1.67 6.94
CA MET A 102 -2.64 0.21 7.01
C MET A 102 -3.98 -0.29 7.54
N GLY A 103 -4.58 0.39 8.52
CA GLY A 103 -5.89 0.05 9.05
C GLY A 103 -7.04 0.28 8.06
N GLU A 104 -6.94 1.28 7.18
CA GLU A 104 -7.88 1.49 6.07
C GLU A 104 -7.73 0.40 5.00
N ILE A 105 -6.49 0.01 4.69
CA ILE A 105 -6.22 -1.10 3.74
C ILE A 105 -6.77 -2.41 4.32
N GLY A 106 -6.42 -2.75 5.56
CA GLY A 106 -6.87 -3.98 6.23
C GLY A 106 -8.39 -4.05 6.39
N GLY A 107 -9.03 -2.92 6.72
CA GLY A 107 -10.48 -2.80 6.83
C GLY A 107 -11.22 -2.74 5.50
N MET A 108 -10.52 -2.80 4.37
CA MET A 108 -11.08 -2.67 3.04
C MET A 108 -11.84 -1.34 2.77
N GLU A 109 -11.60 -0.30 3.56
CA GLU A 109 -12.28 1.01 3.50
C GLU A 109 -11.48 2.03 2.65
N PHE A 110 -10.69 1.53 1.69
CA PHE A 110 -9.61 2.28 1.06
C PHE A 110 -9.97 3.00 -0.26
N GLU A 111 -11.25 3.14 -0.65
CA GLU A 111 -11.59 3.75 -1.96
C GLU A 111 -11.08 5.19 -2.09
N HIS A 112 -11.30 6.01 -1.06
CA HIS A 112 -10.82 7.38 -1.04
C HIS A 112 -9.29 7.47 -0.87
N LEU A 113 -8.70 6.54 -0.11
CA LEU A 113 -7.25 6.42 0.05
C LEU A 113 -6.59 6.09 -1.31
N ALA A 114 -7.14 5.14 -2.05
CA ALA A 114 -6.68 4.77 -3.38
C ALA A 114 -6.78 5.97 -4.35
N ALA A 115 -7.91 6.69 -4.32
CA ALA A 115 -8.08 7.90 -5.11
C ALA A 115 -7.07 9.00 -4.75
N ALA A 116 -6.75 9.16 -3.46
CA ALA A 116 -5.74 10.11 -3.01
C ALA A 116 -4.35 9.73 -3.53
N ILE A 117 -3.95 8.46 -3.39
CA ILE A 117 -2.65 7.94 -3.85
C ILE A 117 -2.47 8.11 -5.36
N VAL A 118 -3.49 7.80 -6.17
CA VAL A 118 -3.42 7.98 -7.63
C VAL A 118 -3.19 9.44 -8.03
N ASN A 119 -3.72 10.39 -7.24
CA ASN A 119 -3.58 11.82 -7.50
C ASN A 119 -2.34 12.42 -6.82
N TRP A 120 -1.61 11.65 -6.02
CA TRP A 120 -0.43 12.11 -5.32
C TRP A 120 0.79 12.13 -6.24
N ASP A 121 1.93 12.56 -5.71
CA ASP A 121 3.19 12.47 -6.43
C ASP A 121 3.57 10.99 -6.64
N VAL A 122 4.08 10.66 -7.82
CA VAL A 122 4.37 9.27 -8.21
C VAL A 122 5.50 8.69 -7.35
N SER A 123 6.53 9.49 -7.02
CA SER A 123 7.63 9.05 -6.17
C SER A 123 7.18 8.83 -4.73
N LEU A 124 6.37 9.74 -4.20
CA LEU A 124 5.81 9.60 -2.84
C LEU A 124 4.85 8.40 -2.73
N SER A 125 4.05 8.17 -3.78
CA SER A 125 3.17 7.01 -3.87
C SER A 125 3.97 5.70 -3.89
N TYR A 126 5.07 5.66 -4.65
CA TYR A 126 5.98 4.51 -4.69
C TYR A 126 6.53 4.20 -3.31
N ASP A 127 7.07 5.20 -2.61
CA ASP A 127 7.67 5.02 -1.28
C ASP A 127 6.66 4.46 -0.27
N LEU A 128 5.42 4.97 -0.28
CA LEU A 128 4.36 4.48 0.59
C LEU A 128 3.95 3.05 0.21
N LEU A 129 3.67 2.77 -1.06
CA LEU A 129 3.25 1.44 -1.51
C LEU A 129 4.34 0.40 -1.23
N LYS A 130 5.61 0.78 -1.40
CA LYS A 130 6.77 -0.04 -1.05
C LYS A 130 6.82 -0.31 0.45
N ALA A 131 6.56 0.70 1.29
CA ALA A 131 6.47 0.52 2.74
C ALA A 131 5.32 -0.42 3.15
N VAL A 132 4.15 -0.32 2.51
CA VAL A 132 3.01 -1.23 2.73
C VAL A 132 3.39 -2.67 2.35
N MET A 133 4.01 -2.86 1.17
CA MET A 133 4.41 -4.19 0.71
C MET A 133 5.48 -4.81 1.62
N PHE A 134 6.48 -4.04 2.04
CA PHE A 134 7.48 -4.50 3.02
C PHE A 134 6.85 -4.89 4.36
N CYS A 135 5.90 -4.09 4.85
CA CYS A 135 5.17 -4.37 6.08
C CYS A 135 4.45 -5.73 6.03
N LEU A 136 3.87 -6.09 4.88
CA LEU A 136 3.20 -7.37 4.68
C LEU A 136 4.19 -8.53 4.45
N GLN A 137 5.34 -8.26 3.82
CA GLN A 137 6.38 -9.28 3.61
C GLN A 137 7.05 -9.70 4.92
N SER A 138 7.22 -8.77 5.86
CA SER A 138 7.85 -9.03 7.16
C SER A 138 7.06 -9.99 8.05
N GLU A 139 5.78 -10.23 7.74
CA GLU A 139 4.98 -11.25 8.41
C GLU A 139 5.55 -12.65 8.14
N GLY A 140 6.23 -13.20 9.14
CA GLY A 140 6.84 -14.54 9.12
C GLY A 140 8.37 -14.58 9.05
N ASP A 141 9.04 -13.44 8.84
CA ASP A 141 10.52 -13.36 8.74
C ASP A 141 11.14 -12.66 9.96
N LEU A 142 10.57 -12.92 11.15
CA LEU A 142 10.97 -12.29 12.41
C LEU A 142 12.38 -12.71 12.90
N ASP A 143 13.06 -13.60 12.19
CA ASP A 143 14.42 -14.08 12.51
C ASP A 143 15.53 -13.05 12.19
N GLY A 144 15.19 -11.77 12.05
CA GLY A 144 16.07 -10.68 12.48
C GLY A 144 17.22 -10.28 11.55
N SER A 145 17.26 -10.73 10.29
CA SER A 145 18.43 -10.51 9.42
C SER A 145 18.29 -9.42 8.33
N SER A 146 17.21 -8.64 8.27
CA SER A 146 17.09 -7.56 7.27
C SER A 146 17.62 -6.23 7.79
N THR A 147 18.91 -5.94 7.57
CA THR A 147 19.58 -4.72 8.05
C THR A 147 19.34 -3.47 7.21
N ASN A 148 18.49 -3.53 6.18
CA ASN A 148 18.45 -2.48 5.14
C ASN A 148 17.18 -1.61 5.14
N SER A 149 16.32 -1.67 6.16
CA SER A 149 15.11 -0.82 6.19
C SER A 149 15.41 0.59 6.71
N THR A 150 14.99 1.61 5.96
CA THR A 150 15.10 3.03 6.37
C THR A 150 14.29 3.33 7.63
N PHE A 151 13.17 2.64 7.85
CA PHE A 151 12.35 2.80 9.05
C PHE A 151 12.68 1.75 10.13
N PRO A 152 12.53 2.10 11.42
CA PRO A 152 12.68 1.15 12.52
C PRO A 152 11.62 0.03 12.45
N ALA A 153 11.96 -1.18 12.92
CA ALA A 153 11.04 -2.32 12.99
C ALA A 153 9.69 -1.99 13.66
N GLN A 154 9.69 -1.10 14.66
CA GLN A 154 8.50 -0.63 15.37
C GLN A 154 7.48 0.05 14.44
N TYR A 155 7.93 0.75 13.39
CA TYR A 155 7.08 1.41 12.42
C TYR A 155 6.23 0.40 11.64
N TYR A 156 6.89 -0.64 11.10
CA TYR A 156 6.23 -1.69 10.35
C TYR A 156 5.37 -2.58 11.24
N ALA A 157 5.85 -2.92 12.44
CA ALA A 157 5.08 -3.71 13.40
C ALA A 157 3.76 -3.02 13.77
N ALA A 158 3.78 -1.70 14.01
CA ALA A 158 2.58 -0.96 14.33
C ALA A 158 1.60 -0.88 13.15
N GLY A 159 2.11 -0.71 11.92
CA GLY A 159 1.31 -0.76 10.71
C GLY A 159 0.65 -2.13 10.50
N LEU A 160 1.40 -3.20 10.70
CA LEU A 160 0.94 -4.58 10.56
C LEU A 160 -0.11 -4.96 11.61
N ASP A 161 0.08 -4.52 12.85
CA ASP A 161 -0.93 -4.61 13.91
C ASP A 161 -2.22 -3.90 13.53
N ALA A 162 -2.15 -2.65 13.07
CA ALA A 162 -3.31 -1.89 12.62
C ALA A 162 -4.01 -2.53 11.40
N TYR A 163 -3.24 -3.14 10.49
CA TYR A 163 -3.76 -3.90 9.37
C TYR A 163 -4.54 -5.13 9.84
N LYS A 164 -3.92 -5.98 10.65
CA LYS A 164 -4.48 -7.24 11.14
C LYS A 164 -5.70 -7.05 12.02
N THR A 165 -5.66 -6.10 12.94
CA THR A 165 -6.79 -5.76 13.82
C THR A 165 -8.01 -5.28 13.05
N ARG A 166 -7.81 -4.83 11.80
CA ARG A 166 -8.86 -4.37 10.90
C ARG A 166 -9.25 -5.42 9.85
N LEU A 167 -8.56 -6.56 9.78
CA LEU A 167 -8.90 -7.58 8.81
C LEU A 167 -10.29 -8.15 9.06
N PRO A 168 -11.00 -8.50 7.98
CA PRO A 168 -12.34 -9.11 8.04
C PRO A 168 -12.39 -10.51 8.65
N TYR A 169 -11.24 -11.15 8.80
CA TYR A 169 -11.12 -12.54 9.22
C TYR A 169 -10.35 -12.60 10.53
N GLY A 170 -10.75 -13.51 11.43
CA GLY A 170 -10.10 -13.69 12.72
C GLY A 170 -8.59 -13.90 12.58
N SER A 171 -7.80 -13.16 13.36
CA SER A 171 -6.35 -13.06 13.22
C SER A 171 -5.57 -14.33 13.54
N GLU A 172 -6.16 -15.31 14.24
CA GLU A 172 -5.38 -16.35 14.93
C GLU A 172 -4.76 -17.39 13.97
N ASP A 173 -5.37 -17.65 12.80
CA ASP A 173 -4.90 -18.69 11.86
C ASP A 173 -4.83 -18.23 10.39
N LEU A 174 -4.61 -16.93 10.14
CA LEU A 174 -4.58 -16.44 8.76
C LEU A 174 -3.34 -16.92 8.02
N SER A 175 -3.56 -17.59 6.89
CA SER A 175 -2.46 -17.87 5.97
C SER A 175 -1.88 -16.56 5.43
N LYS A 176 -0.60 -16.59 5.02
CA LYS A 176 0.06 -15.44 4.40
C LYS A 176 -0.72 -14.92 3.17
N SER A 177 -1.33 -15.83 2.40
CA SER A 177 -2.23 -15.49 1.30
C SER A 177 -3.47 -14.71 1.74
N ASP A 178 -4.13 -15.14 2.83
CA ASP A 178 -5.34 -14.47 3.33
C ASP A 178 -5.01 -13.05 3.81
N LEU A 179 -3.85 -12.87 4.46
CA LEU A 179 -3.34 -11.57 4.86
C LEU A 179 -3.23 -10.61 3.67
N CYS A 180 -2.77 -11.08 2.51
CA CYS A 180 -2.54 -10.20 1.36
C CYS A 180 -3.79 -9.87 0.54
N VAL A 181 -4.95 -10.45 0.85
CA VAL A 181 -6.19 -10.24 0.07
C VAL A 181 -6.58 -8.76 0.01
N ALA A 182 -6.67 -8.08 1.16
CA ALA A 182 -7.12 -6.70 1.21
C ALA A 182 -6.13 -5.76 0.48
N PHE A 183 -4.84 -5.99 0.69
CA PHE A 183 -3.77 -5.31 -0.05
C PHE A 183 -3.86 -5.51 -1.57
N LEU A 184 -4.08 -6.73 -2.06
CA LEU A 184 -4.21 -6.97 -3.50
C LEU A 184 -5.44 -6.25 -4.08
N MET A 185 -6.57 -6.26 -3.38
CA MET A 185 -7.75 -5.52 -3.81
C MET A 185 -7.50 -4.01 -3.86
N PHE A 186 -6.77 -3.49 -2.87
CA PHE A 186 -6.31 -2.11 -2.84
C PHE A 186 -5.40 -1.79 -4.04
N MET A 187 -4.38 -2.61 -4.31
CA MET A 187 -3.51 -2.43 -5.47
C MET A 187 -4.29 -2.47 -6.79
N GLY A 188 -5.21 -3.43 -6.96
CA GLY A 188 -6.09 -3.49 -8.12
C GLY A 188 -6.87 -2.19 -8.31
N LEU A 189 -7.45 -1.65 -7.24
CA LEU A 189 -8.19 -0.40 -7.28
C LEU A 189 -7.30 0.79 -7.64
N VAL A 190 -6.12 0.90 -7.04
CA VAL A 190 -5.14 1.97 -7.32
C VAL A 190 -4.71 1.92 -8.80
N ILE A 191 -4.34 0.74 -9.31
CA ILE A 191 -3.91 0.55 -10.69
C ILE A 191 -5.04 0.87 -11.68
N SER A 192 -6.25 0.35 -11.43
CA SER A 192 -7.42 0.64 -12.28
C SER A 192 -7.80 2.12 -12.28
N SER A 193 -7.70 2.79 -11.13
CA SER A 193 -8.05 4.20 -11.00
C SER A 193 -7.00 5.13 -11.61
N SER A 194 -5.77 4.65 -11.80
CA SER A 194 -4.71 5.44 -12.42
C SER A 194 -4.95 5.65 -13.91
N ARG A 195 -4.84 6.91 -14.33
CA ARG A 195 -4.84 7.31 -15.75
C ARG A 195 -3.43 7.33 -16.34
N ARG A 196 -2.38 7.21 -15.51
CA ARG A 196 -0.98 7.37 -15.91
C ARG A 196 -0.36 6.00 -16.17
N PRO A 197 0.06 5.67 -17.40
CA PRO A 197 0.74 4.39 -17.70
C PRO A 197 2.04 4.21 -16.90
N SER A 198 2.74 5.30 -16.63
CA SER A 198 3.96 5.30 -15.78
C SER A 198 3.71 4.76 -14.38
N PHE A 199 2.51 4.98 -13.82
CA PHE A 199 2.15 4.45 -12.51
C PHE A 199 2.05 2.92 -12.54
N SER A 200 1.42 2.37 -13.57
CA SER A 200 1.28 0.91 -13.74
C SER A 200 2.64 0.24 -13.97
N LYS A 201 3.51 0.88 -14.74
CA LYS A 201 4.90 0.45 -14.91
C LYS A 201 5.67 0.45 -13.58
N LEU A 202 5.56 1.53 -12.81
CA LEU A 202 6.16 1.65 -11.49
C LEU A 202 5.69 0.52 -10.56
N VAL A 203 4.38 0.23 -10.54
CA VAL A 203 3.83 -0.87 -9.75
C VAL A 203 4.30 -2.25 -10.24
N ALA A 204 4.33 -2.47 -11.56
CA ALA A 204 4.72 -3.76 -12.14
C ALA A 204 6.22 -4.06 -11.99
N VAL A 205 7.06 -3.05 -12.22
CA VAL A 205 8.51 -3.22 -12.38
C VAL A 205 9.25 -2.80 -11.12
N GLU A 206 9.04 -1.58 -10.63
CA GLU A 206 9.83 -1.02 -9.52
C GLU A 206 9.39 -1.53 -8.15
N LEU A 207 8.09 -1.78 -7.99
CA LEU A 207 7.50 -2.44 -6.83
C LEU A 207 7.58 -3.97 -6.95
N ASP A 208 7.86 -4.50 -8.13
CA ASP A 208 7.90 -5.93 -8.43
C ASP A 208 6.69 -6.71 -7.87
N LEU A 209 5.49 -6.12 -8.02
CA LEU A 209 4.25 -6.69 -7.50
C LEU A 209 4.01 -8.11 -8.01
N VAL A 210 4.50 -8.43 -9.20
CA VAL A 210 4.41 -9.78 -9.79
C VAL A 210 5.23 -10.80 -9.02
N THR A 211 6.48 -10.49 -8.64
CA THR A 211 7.28 -11.38 -7.78
C THR A 211 6.64 -11.50 -6.40
N PHE A 212 6.17 -10.39 -5.83
CA PHE A 212 5.45 -10.42 -4.56
C PHE A 212 4.26 -11.39 -4.62
N MET A 213 3.40 -11.28 -5.64
CA MET A 213 2.27 -12.21 -5.81
C MET A 213 2.71 -13.66 -6.01
N ALA A 214 3.78 -13.91 -6.77
CA ALA A 214 4.30 -15.27 -6.97
C ALA A 214 4.84 -15.88 -5.66
N GLN A 215 5.41 -15.08 -4.77
CA GLN A 215 5.87 -15.52 -3.45
C GLN A 215 4.70 -15.84 -2.52
N ILE A 216 3.66 -15.00 -2.51
CA ILE A 216 2.48 -15.20 -1.66
C ILE A 216 1.59 -16.34 -2.18
N TYR A 217 1.57 -16.53 -3.50
CA TYR A 217 0.76 -17.54 -4.17
C TYR A 217 1.64 -18.41 -5.10
N PRO A 218 2.40 -19.37 -4.55
CA PRO A 218 3.27 -20.24 -5.34
C PRO A 218 2.54 -20.99 -6.47
N GLY A 219 1.25 -21.27 -6.28
CA GLY A 219 0.38 -21.88 -7.30
C GLY A 219 0.21 -21.04 -8.58
N LEU A 220 0.55 -19.74 -8.57
CA LEU A 220 0.58 -18.93 -9.79
C LEU A 220 1.73 -19.32 -10.74
N VAL A 221 2.80 -19.93 -10.21
CA VAL A 221 3.99 -20.30 -10.99
C VAL A 221 4.07 -21.81 -11.22
N GLU A 222 3.71 -22.61 -10.21
CA GLU A 222 3.80 -24.07 -10.26
C GLU A 222 2.42 -24.73 -10.11
N PRO A 223 1.71 -25.01 -11.22
CA PRO A 223 0.45 -25.75 -11.20
C PRO A 223 0.73 -27.25 -10.97
N LYS A 224 1.28 -27.62 -9.80
CA LYS A 224 1.60 -29.01 -9.45
C LYS A 224 0.46 -29.73 -8.71
N THR A 225 -0.53 -29.00 -8.24
CA THR A 225 -1.70 -29.55 -7.55
C THR A 225 -2.96 -29.03 -8.23
N PRO A 226 -4.05 -29.82 -8.30
CA PRO A 226 -5.32 -29.37 -8.85
C PRO A 226 -5.78 -28.16 -8.03
N LEU A 227 -5.49 -26.99 -8.60
CA LEU A 227 -5.87 -25.63 -8.23
C LEU A 227 -6.74 -25.56 -6.97
N SER A 228 -6.14 -25.77 -5.80
CA SER A 228 -6.87 -25.61 -4.55
C SER A 228 -7.17 -24.13 -4.39
N ARG A 229 -8.44 -23.73 -4.51
CA ARG A 229 -8.96 -22.41 -4.08
C ARG A 229 -8.11 -21.23 -4.58
N GLU A 230 -7.79 -21.28 -5.86
CA GLU A 230 -6.93 -20.34 -6.55
C GLU A 230 -7.27 -18.86 -6.25
N PRO A 231 -6.29 -17.94 -6.14
CA PRO A 231 -6.55 -16.55 -5.79
C PRO A 231 -7.13 -15.78 -6.98
N LEU A 232 -8.44 -15.91 -7.21
CA LEU A 232 -9.23 -15.12 -8.17
C LEU A 232 -8.88 -13.62 -8.09
N ARG A 233 -8.61 -13.12 -6.88
CA ARG A 233 -8.23 -11.74 -6.61
C ARG A 233 -6.85 -11.39 -7.16
N ALA A 234 -5.85 -12.26 -7.00
CA ALA A 234 -4.54 -12.06 -7.61
C ALA A 234 -4.63 -12.09 -9.14
N LYS A 235 -5.42 -13.02 -9.72
CA LYS A 235 -5.70 -13.04 -11.16
C LYS A 235 -6.34 -11.74 -11.64
N LEU A 236 -7.29 -11.20 -10.89
CA LEU A 236 -7.93 -9.93 -11.22
C LEU A 236 -6.92 -8.78 -11.27
N VAL A 237 -6.04 -8.67 -10.26
CA VAL A 237 -4.96 -7.67 -10.22
C VAL A 237 -4.00 -7.83 -11.40
N LEU A 238 -3.58 -9.07 -11.70
CA LEU A 238 -2.72 -9.37 -12.85
C LEU A 238 -3.34 -8.93 -14.18
N ARG A 239 -4.64 -9.18 -14.38
CA ARG A 239 -5.38 -8.75 -15.58
C ARG A 239 -5.47 -7.23 -15.69
N VAL A 240 -5.75 -6.56 -14.57
CA VAL A 240 -5.80 -5.09 -14.48
C VAL A 240 -4.44 -4.49 -14.83
N LEU A 241 -3.36 -5.06 -14.29
CA LEU A 241 -2.00 -4.63 -14.58
C LEU A 241 -1.64 -4.84 -16.05
N LEU A 242 -1.93 -6.02 -16.60
CA LEU A 242 -1.70 -6.34 -18.02
C LEU A 242 -2.40 -5.33 -18.94
N LYS A 243 -3.64 -4.96 -18.62
CA LYS A 243 -4.42 -4.02 -19.42
C LYS A 243 -3.87 -2.58 -19.38
N LYS A 244 -3.22 -2.20 -18.28
CA LYS A 244 -2.71 -0.85 -18.06
C LYS A 244 -1.28 -0.64 -18.52
N LEU A 245 -0.53 -1.71 -18.78
CA LEU A 245 0.81 -1.65 -19.33
C LEU A 245 0.77 -1.44 -20.85
N ASP A 246 1.75 -0.70 -21.36
CA ASP A 246 1.90 -0.52 -22.79
C ASP A 246 2.61 -1.75 -23.38
N PRO A 247 1.99 -2.50 -24.31
CA PRO A 247 2.59 -3.72 -24.85
C PRO A 247 3.88 -3.47 -25.64
N VAL A 248 4.08 -2.27 -26.17
CA VAL A 248 5.26 -1.88 -26.94
C VAL A 248 6.37 -1.42 -25.99
N ASN A 249 6.06 -0.52 -25.06
CA ASN A 249 7.05 0.10 -24.18
C ASN A 249 7.38 -0.76 -22.94
N ASP A 250 6.47 -1.66 -22.54
CA ASP A 250 6.57 -2.49 -21.36
C ASP A 250 6.54 -3.99 -21.72
N TYR A 251 7.17 -4.35 -22.84
CA TYR A 251 7.19 -5.73 -23.38
C TYR A 251 7.60 -6.79 -22.35
N LEU A 252 8.63 -6.52 -21.53
CA LEU A 252 9.15 -7.49 -20.56
C LEU A 252 8.12 -7.83 -19.46
N PRO A 253 7.58 -6.87 -18.68
CA PRO A 253 6.55 -7.18 -17.68
C PRO A 253 5.26 -7.72 -18.33
N VAL A 254 4.88 -7.26 -19.52
CA VAL A 254 3.73 -7.80 -20.27
C VAL A 254 3.92 -9.28 -20.61
N THR A 255 5.09 -9.65 -21.13
CA THR A 255 5.41 -11.06 -21.45
C THR A 255 5.39 -11.93 -20.20
N ARG A 256 5.95 -11.42 -19.09
CA ARG A 256 5.94 -12.11 -17.79
C ARG A 256 4.51 -12.33 -17.28
N LEU A 257 3.65 -11.30 -17.35
CA LEU A 257 2.24 -11.39 -16.95
C LEU A 257 1.45 -12.37 -17.81
N ASN A 258 1.63 -12.32 -19.14
CA ASN A 258 0.99 -13.26 -20.07
C ASN A 258 1.40 -14.71 -19.78
N LYS A 259 2.68 -14.95 -19.46
CA LYS A 259 3.17 -16.26 -19.06
C LYS A 259 2.51 -16.77 -17.77
N ILE A 260 2.37 -15.91 -16.75
CA ILE A 260 1.70 -16.29 -15.49
C ILE A 260 0.21 -16.57 -15.74
N LEU A 261 -0.47 -15.70 -16.49
CA LEU A 261 -1.89 -15.85 -16.77
C LEU A 261 -2.19 -17.10 -17.63
N SER A 262 -1.34 -17.43 -18.60
CA SER A 262 -1.52 -18.61 -19.44
C SER A 262 -1.40 -19.91 -18.64
N LEU A 263 -0.43 -20.00 -17.72
CA LEU A 263 -0.27 -21.15 -16.82
C LEU A 263 -1.55 -21.41 -16.03
N THR A 264 -2.24 -20.35 -15.61
CA THR A 264 -3.45 -20.44 -14.81
C THR A 264 -4.75 -20.71 -15.60
N THR A 265 -4.70 -20.76 -16.93
CA THR A 265 -5.89 -20.96 -17.79
C THR A 265 -6.03 -22.41 -18.27
N THR A 266 -5.00 -23.24 -18.09
CA THR A 266 -4.86 -24.54 -18.76
C THR A 266 -5.80 -25.64 -18.25
N ASP A 267 -6.41 -25.51 -17.07
CA ASP A 267 -7.00 -26.65 -16.35
C ASP A 267 -8.53 -26.83 -16.49
N ILE A 268 -9.21 -25.96 -17.22
CA ILE A 268 -10.65 -26.11 -17.45
C ILE A 268 -10.88 -26.10 -18.96
N ALA A 269 -11.19 -27.27 -19.52
CA ALA A 269 -11.66 -27.48 -20.89
C ALA A 269 -13.06 -26.86 -21.11
N SER A 270 -13.27 -25.63 -20.65
CA SER A 270 -14.46 -24.82 -20.89
C SER A 270 -14.22 -23.96 -22.13
N PRO A 271 -15.13 -23.97 -23.13
CA PRO A 271 -14.96 -23.27 -24.41
C PRO A 271 -14.90 -21.72 -24.37
N SER A 272 -14.73 -21.07 -23.20
CA SER A 272 -14.90 -19.61 -23.06
C SER A 272 -13.60 -18.78 -23.14
N SER A 273 -12.47 -19.36 -23.54
CA SER A 273 -11.16 -18.69 -23.54
C SER A 273 -11.03 -17.48 -24.49
N ASN A 274 -12.00 -17.26 -25.40
CA ASN A 274 -12.01 -16.09 -26.30
C ASN A 274 -12.56 -14.80 -25.66
N GLU A 275 -13.17 -14.84 -24.47
CA GLU A 275 -13.74 -13.62 -23.85
C GLU A 275 -12.70 -12.71 -23.18
N LEU A 276 -11.45 -13.16 -23.04
CA LEU A 276 -10.44 -12.39 -22.29
C LEU A 276 -9.96 -11.13 -23.03
N SER A 277 -10.11 -11.04 -24.36
CA SER A 277 -9.62 -9.90 -25.13
C SER A 277 -10.61 -8.73 -25.22
N THR A 278 -11.87 -8.90 -24.80
CA THR A 278 -12.93 -7.89 -24.99
C THR A 278 -13.42 -7.25 -23.69
N THR A 279 -13.01 -7.75 -22.52
CA THR A 279 -13.43 -7.17 -21.24
C THR A 279 -13.00 -5.70 -21.16
N SER A 280 -13.93 -4.78 -21.00
CA SER A 280 -13.65 -3.34 -20.97
C SER A 280 -12.95 -2.93 -19.67
N GLU A 281 -12.29 -1.76 -19.64
CA GLU A 281 -11.56 -1.32 -18.43
C GLU A 281 -12.54 -1.02 -17.29
N SER A 282 -13.69 -0.45 -17.67
CA SER A 282 -14.84 -0.26 -16.79
C SER A 282 -15.32 -1.58 -16.18
N ASP A 283 -15.35 -2.67 -16.94
CA ASP A 283 -15.81 -3.98 -16.41
C ASP A 283 -14.82 -4.53 -15.37
N LEU A 284 -13.51 -4.36 -15.59
CA LEU A 284 -12.50 -4.78 -14.61
C LEU A 284 -12.60 -3.93 -13.33
N LEU A 285 -12.75 -2.61 -13.44
CA LEU A 285 -12.95 -1.75 -12.28
C LEU A 285 -14.24 -2.08 -11.53
N ALA A 286 -15.33 -2.34 -12.26
CA ALA A 286 -16.60 -2.79 -11.68
C ALA A 286 -16.44 -4.13 -10.97
N SER A 287 -15.69 -5.08 -11.55
CA SER A 287 -15.36 -6.37 -10.93
C SER A 287 -14.54 -6.21 -9.66
N ILE A 288 -13.55 -5.33 -9.64
CA ILE A 288 -12.77 -5.00 -8.42
C ILE A 288 -13.70 -4.44 -7.34
N ARG A 289 -14.51 -3.44 -7.67
CA ARG A 289 -15.47 -2.82 -6.74
C ARG A 289 -16.47 -3.82 -6.20
N LEU A 290 -17.00 -4.70 -7.06
CA LEU A 290 -17.91 -5.75 -6.68
C LEU A 290 -17.26 -6.72 -5.68
N ASN A 291 -16.02 -7.14 -5.94
CA ASN A 291 -15.28 -8.01 -5.02
C ASN A 291 -15.01 -7.31 -3.67
N ILE A 292 -14.70 -6.01 -3.66
CA ILE A 292 -14.54 -5.23 -2.42
C ILE A 292 -15.87 -5.19 -1.65
N ALA A 293 -16.95 -4.77 -2.30
CA ALA A 293 -18.27 -4.67 -1.68
C ALA A 293 -18.78 -6.03 -1.15
N TYR A 294 -18.52 -7.09 -1.90
CA TYR A 294 -18.82 -8.45 -1.49
C TYR A 294 -18.10 -8.85 -0.20
N LEU A 295 -16.79 -8.58 -0.13
CA LEU A 295 -16.00 -8.87 1.05
C LEU A 295 -16.46 -8.05 2.26
N GLN A 296 -16.75 -6.76 2.05
CA GLN A 296 -17.32 -5.89 3.07
C GLN A 296 -18.70 -6.37 3.57
N ASN A 297 -19.56 -6.88 2.67
CA ASN A 297 -20.85 -7.43 3.07
C ASN A 297 -20.70 -8.73 3.86
N ALA A 298 -19.78 -9.61 3.45
CA ALA A 298 -19.45 -10.82 4.20
C ALA A 298 -18.94 -10.48 5.62
N MET A 299 -18.20 -9.37 5.77
CA MET A 299 -17.77 -8.86 7.09
C MET A 299 -18.95 -8.42 7.94
N ALA A 300 -19.82 -7.57 7.40
CA ALA A 300 -20.96 -7.05 8.16
C ALA A 300 -21.85 -8.19 8.67
N GLN A 301 -22.01 -9.26 7.88
CA GLN A 301 -22.72 -10.47 8.30
C GLN A 301 -21.98 -11.23 9.41
N ALA A 302 -20.65 -11.38 9.31
CA ALA A 302 -19.84 -12.02 10.33
C ALA A 302 -19.88 -11.28 11.67
N GLU A 303 -19.83 -9.94 11.66
CA GLU A 303 -19.92 -9.10 12.86
C GLU A 303 -21.28 -9.24 13.55
N VAL A 304 -22.39 -9.27 12.78
CA VAL A 304 -23.74 -9.48 13.35
C VAL A 304 -23.84 -10.84 14.04
N VAL A 305 -23.28 -11.89 13.44
CA VAL A 305 -23.26 -13.24 14.02
C VAL A 305 -22.40 -13.29 15.29
N LEU A 306 -21.27 -12.58 15.32
CA LEU A 306 -20.37 -12.55 16.47
C LEU A 306 -20.88 -11.67 17.62
N GLY A 307 -21.58 -10.57 17.31
CA GLY A 307 -22.05 -9.57 18.28
C GLY A 307 -23.32 -9.94 19.05
N GLN A 308 -24.09 -10.96 18.63
CA GLN A 308 -25.37 -11.32 19.25
C GLN A 308 -25.29 -12.38 20.38
N GLY A 309 -24.10 -12.81 20.81
CA GLY A 309 -23.96 -13.89 21.80
C GLY A 309 -23.53 -13.45 23.20
N PRO A 310 -24.39 -13.55 24.25
CA PRO A 310 -24.04 -13.21 25.63
C PRO A 310 -23.27 -14.32 26.39
N ASN A 311 -22.53 -15.21 25.71
CA ASN A 311 -21.79 -16.27 26.39
C ASN A 311 -20.46 -16.62 25.71
N TYR A 312 -19.38 -16.38 26.43
CA TYR A 312 -17.97 -16.49 26.00
C TYR A 312 -17.43 -17.94 25.94
N HIS A 313 -18.26 -18.97 26.09
CA HIS A 313 -17.79 -20.36 26.21
C HIS A 313 -17.91 -21.25 24.96
N SER A 314 -18.21 -20.69 23.79
CA SER A 314 -18.15 -21.45 22.53
C SER A 314 -17.53 -20.63 21.41
N ARG A 315 -16.20 -20.61 21.35
CA ARG A 315 -15.42 -20.07 20.22
C ARG A 315 -15.17 -21.12 19.13
N ASP A 316 -15.02 -22.40 19.50
CA ASP A 316 -14.71 -23.47 18.54
C ASP A 316 -15.80 -23.74 17.49
N LEU A 317 -17.08 -23.62 17.86
CA LEU A 317 -18.19 -23.87 16.91
C LEU A 317 -18.40 -22.73 15.90
N ARG A 318 -17.84 -21.53 16.13
CA ARG A 318 -18.06 -20.38 15.24
C ARG A 318 -17.11 -20.39 14.05
N HIS A 319 -15.93 -21.02 14.20
CA HIS A 319 -14.94 -21.06 13.15
C HIS A 319 -15.34 -21.98 11.99
N SER A 320 -16.02 -23.09 12.27
CA SER A 320 -16.55 -24.00 11.24
C SER A 320 -17.65 -23.34 10.39
N HIS A 321 -18.51 -22.51 10.98
CA HIS A 321 -19.60 -21.84 10.26
C HIS A 321 -19.12 -20.66 9.40
N LEU A 322 -18.13 -19.88 9.86
CA LEU A 322 -17.51 -18.83 9.02
C LEU A 322 -16.74 -19.44 7.85
N LYS A 323 -16.03 -20.54 8.12
CA LYS A 323 -15.37 -21.33 7.09
C LYS A 323 -16.39 -21.87 6.07
N SER A 324 -17.56 -22.36 6.51
CA SER A 324 -18.59 -22.83 5.59
C SER A 324 -19.24 -21.71 4.78
N ILE A 325 -19.45 -20.52 5.36
CA ILE A 325 -19.97 -19.35 4.61
C ILE A 325 -18.95 -18.94 3.55
N LEU A 326 -17.69 -18.77 3.91
CA LEU A 326 -16.61 -18.46 2.96
C LEU A 326 -16.37 -19.59 1.93
N GLU A 327 -16.80 -20.81 2.23
CA GLU A 327 -16.75 -21.95 1.31
C GLU A 327 -17.98 -22.04 0.39
N LEU A 328 -19.17 -21.62 0.85
CA LEU A 328 -20.40 -21.51 0.06
C LEU A 328 -20.42 -20.28 -0.85
N SER A 329 -19.58 -19.31 -0.52
CA SER A 329 -19.46 -18.03 -1.20
C SER A 329 -18.31 -18.04 -2.24
N ARG A 330 -17.84 -19.24 -2.63
CA ARG A 330 -16.83 -19.56 -3.64
C ARG A 330 -17.47 -20.32 -4.79
#